data_AF-A0A917EMS3-F1
#
_entry.id   AF-A0A917EMS3-F1
#
_cell.length_a   1.000
_cell.length_b   1.000
_cell.length_c   1.000
_cell.angle_alpha   90.00
_cell.angle_beta   90.00
_cell.angle_gamma   90.00
#
_symmetry.space_group_name_H-M   'P 1'
#
loop_
_entity.id
_entity.type
_entity.pdbx_description
1 polymer ?
#
loop_
_entity_poly.entity_id
_entity_poly.type
_entity_poly.pdbx_seq_one_letter_code
_entity_poly.pdbx_strand_id
1 'polypeptide(L)'
;MPRIEYFEKAFFMNFELVFYGVVALIAFALFGAIFQWLRQPKRLPYIAVDGSNVLYWDDDTPSLNTVKRVAEQLRVDGFQAVIWFDANVGYLVSDRYLGPRALAHHLGLHPRYVRVAGKGTPADPLVIEAAATLNARIVTNDRFRDWEETYPQVKDKALFVRGSVRNGALKLRY
;
A
#
# COMPACT_ATOMS: atom_id res chain seq x y z
N MET A 1 44.90 -61.43 -1.76
CA MET A 1 44.59 -60.19 -1.01
C MET A 1 43.27 -59.53 -1.49
N PRO A 2 42.09 -60.19 -1.41
CA PRO A 2 40.83 -59.58 -1.87
C PRO A 2 40.10 -58.72 -0.81
N ARG A 3 40.35 -58.95 0.49
CA ARG A 3 39.58 -58.33 1.59
C ARG A 3 39.76 -56.80 1.69
N ILE A 4 40.92 -56.28 1.33
CA ILE A 4 41.24 -54.84 1.41
C ILE A 4 40.48 -54.06 0.32
N GLU A 5 40.38 -54.63 -0.89
CA GLU A 5 39.71 -54.01 -2.03
C GLU A 5 38.18 -53.86 -1.83
N TYR A 6 37.55 -54.84 -1.17
CA TYR A 6 36.13 -54.75 -0.79
C TYR A 6 35.88 -53.67 0.29
N PHE A 7 36.81 -53.53 1.24
CA PHE A 7 36.72 -52.52 2.29
C PHE A 7 36.84 -51.10 1.71
N GLU A 8 37.78 -50.88 0.80
CA GLU A 8 37.93 -49.60 0.12
C GLU A 8 36.69 -49.28 -0.73
N LYS A 9 36.22 -50.21 -1.58
CA LYS A 9 35.01 -49.99 -2.40
C LYS A 9 33.77 -49.70 -1.54
N ALA A 10 33.56 -50.42 -0.45
CA ALA A 10 32.44 -50.18 0.46
C ALA A 10 32.56 -48.84 1.19
N PHE A 11 33.78 -48.47 1.62
CA PHE A 11 34.05 -47.18 2.25
C PHE A 11 33.79 -46.00 1.29
N PHE A 12 34.30 -46.06 0.06
CA PHE A 12 34.05 -45.06 -0.98
C PHE A 12 32.57 -44.97 -1.36
N MET A 13 31.87 -46.10 -1.49
CA MET A 13 30.43 -46.12 -1.80
C MET A 13 29.58 -45.48 -0.71
N ASN A 14 29.92 -45.71 0.57
CA ASN A 14 29.25 -45.05 1.69
C ASN A 14 29.54 -43.54 1.73
N PHE A 15 30.77 -43.13 1.41
CA PHE A 15 31.14 -41.72 1.32
C PHE A 15 30.37 -40.98 0.22
N GLU A 16 30.28 -41.55 -0.99
CA GLU A 16 29.50 -40.99 -2.10
C GLU A 16 28.01 -40.87 -1.73
N LEU A 17 27.43 -41.90 -1.12
CA LEU A 17 26.02 -41.88 -0.70
C LEU A 17 25.75 -40.77 0.33
N VAL A 18 26.63 -40.63 1.32
CA VAL A 18 26.54 -39.55 2.32
C VAL A 18 26.71 -38.19 1.65
N PHE A 19 27.67 -38.06 0.73
CA PHE A 19 27.93 -36.82 0.00
C PHE A 19 26.71 -36.38 -0.83
N TYR A 20 26.15 -37.26 -1.67
CA TYR A 20 24.94 -36.93 -2.43
C TYR A 20 23.73 -36.67 -1.53
N GLY A 21 23.61 -37.37 -0.39
CA GLY A 21 22.56 -37.12 0.60
C GLY A 21 22.64 -35.70 1.18
N VAL A 22 23.85 -35.25 1.54
CA VAL A 22 24.08 -33.89 2.04
C VAL A 22 23.81 -32.84 0.95
N VAL A 23 24.29 -33.07 -0.27
CA VAL A 23 24.04 -32.17 -1.41
C VAL A 23 22.54 -32.06 -1.71
N ALA A 24 21.80 -33.16 -1.70
CA ALA A 24 20.36 -33.17 -1.91
C ALA A 24 19.60 -32.43 -0.81
N LEU A 25 20.02 -32.58 0.46
CA LEU A 25 19.43 -31.84 1.59
C LEU A 25 19.67 -30.33 1.47
N ILE A 26 20.88 -29.92 1.09
CA ILE A 26 21.20 -28.50 0.86
C ILE A 26 20.38 -27.96 -0.31
N ALA A 27 20.31 -28.69 -1.44
CA ALA A 27 19.53 -28.29 -2.59
C ALA A 27 18.04 -28.16 -2.26
N PHE A 28 17.49 -29.09 -1.47
CA PHE A 28 16.10 -29.04 -1.01
C PHE A 28 15.84 -27.83 -0.09
N ALA A 29 16.75 -27.56 0.85
CA ALA A 29 16.65 -26.40 1.72
C ALA A 29 16.75 -25.08 0.94
N LEU A 30 17.68 -24.97 -0.01
CA LEU A 30 17.81 -23.81 -0.90
C LEU A 30 16.58 -23.64 -1.78
N PHE A 31 16.06 -24.72 -2.36
CA PHE A 31 14.83 -24.69 -3.13
C PHE A 31 13.65 -24.21 -2.29
N GLY A 32 13.50 -24.73 -1.06
CA GLY A 32 12.47 -24.29 -0.12
C GLY A 32 12.60 -22.80 0.25
N ALA A 33 13.81 -22.33 0.52
CA ALA A 33 14.09 -20.93 0.83
C ALA A 33 13.81 -19.99 -0.36
N ILE A 34 14.25 -20.36 -1.57
CA ILE A 34 13.96 -19.62 -2.81
C ILE A 34 12.45 -19.59 -3.06
N PHE A 35 11.78 -20.74 -2.94
CA PHE A 35 10.34 -20.83 -3.14
C PHE A 35 9.56 -19.97 -2.14
N GLN A 36 9.98 -19.93 -0.87
CA GLN A 36 9.39 -19.04 0.13
C GLN A 36 9.68 -17.56 -0.18
N TRP A 37 10.91 -17.22 -0.59
CA TRP A 37 11.29 -15.87 -0.97
C TRP A 37 10.51 -15.35 -2.18
N LEU A 38 10.31 -16.19 -3.20
CA LEU A 38 9.49 -15.91 -4.37
C LEU A 38 7.99 -15.74 -4.03
N ARG A 39 7.53 -16.36 -2.92
CA ARG A 39 6.15 -16.25 -2.43
C ARG A 39 5.92 -15.10 -1.45
N GLN A 40 6.95 -14.34 -1.09
CA GLN A 40 6.77 -13.14 -0.26
C GLN A 40 5.81 -12.18 -0.99
N PRO A 41 4.66 -11.82 -0.40
CA PRO A 41 3.75 -10.89 -1.04
C PRO A 41 4.48 -9.56 -1.23
N LYS A 42 4.60 -9.11 -2.49
CA LYS A 42 5.12 -7.77 -2.79
C LYS A 42 4.22 -6.76 -2.07
N ARG A 43 4.77 -6.02 -1.11
CA ARG A 43 4.05 -4.93 -0.45
C ARG A 43 3.75 -3.90 -1.52
N LEU A 44 2.47 -3.57 -1.70
CA LEU A 44 2.07 -2.53 -2.64
C LEU A 44 2.69 -1.19 -2.20
N PRO A 45 3.21 -0.38 -3.13
CA PRO A 45 3.62 0.99 -2.82
C PRO A 45 2.43 1.76 -2.24
N TYR A 46 2.72 2.63 -1.27
CA TYR A 46 1.71 3.49 -0.68
C TYR A 46 1.32 4.61 -1.63
N ILE A 47 0.07 5.04 -1.52
CA ILE A 47 -0.41 6.28 -2.13
C ILE A 47 -1.27 7.02 -1.09
N ALA A 48 -0.93 8.29 -0.84
CA ALA A 48 -1.69 9.14 0.06
C ALA A 48 -2.95 9.62 -0.67
N VAL A 49 -4.10 9.61 0.00
CA VAL A 49 -5.36 10.07 -0.57
C VAL A 49 -5.90 11.16 0.34
N ASP A 50 -6.13 12.33 -0.24
CA ASP A 50 -6.92 13.39 0.37
C ASP A 50 -8.39 13.00 0.27
N GLY A 51 -8.86 12.31 1.31
CA GLY A 51 -10.21 11.82 1.40
C GLY A 51 -11.25 12.94 1.44
N SER A 52 -10.92 14.10 2.03
CA SER A 52 -11.82 15.27 2.04
C SER A 52 -12.01 15.83 0.64
N ASN A 53 -10.95 15.96 -0.15
CA ASN A 53 -11.08 16.41 -1.55
C ASN A 53 -11.77 15.37 -2.44
N VAL A 54 -11.39 14.09 -2.31
CA VAL A 54 -11.96 13.00 -3.11
C VAL A 54 -13.46 12.79 -2.81
N LEU A 55 -13.90 13.12 -1.61
CA LEU A 55 -15.30 13.04 -1.18
C LEU A 55 -16.25 13.73 -2.17
N TYR A 56 -15.80 14.82 -2.80
CA TYR A 56 -16.58 15.68 -3.69
C TYR A 56 -16.37 15.40 -5.18
N TRP A 57 -15.65 14.33 -5.56
CA TRP A 57 -15.34 14.08 -6.98
C TRP A 57 -16.52 13.63 -7.84
N ASP A 58 -17.67 13.34 -7.23
CA ASP A 58 -18.91 12.94 -7.90
C ASP A 58 -19.92 14.08 -7.78
N ASP A 59 -19.97 14.92 -8.82
CA ASP A 59 -20.87 16.08 -8.94
C ASP A 59 -20.91 16.99 -7.70
N ASP A 60 -19.74 17.22 -7.08
CA ASP A 60 -19.57 18.06 -5.87
C ASP A 60 -20.47 17.66 -4.69
N THR A 61 -20.91 16.39 -4.68
CA THR A 61 -21.73 15.83 -3.62
C THR A 61 -20.86 14.97 -2.69
N PRO A 62 -20.80 15.25 -1.38
CA PRO A 62 -19.94 14.53 -0.47
C PRO A 62 -20.39 13.07 -0.32
N SER A 63 -19.54 12.13 -0.74
CA SER A 63 -19.87 10.71 -0.73
C SER A 63 -18.68 9.81 -0.35
N LEU A 64 -18.83 9.06 0.75
CA LEU A 64 -17.86 8.02 1.12
C LEU A 64 -17.75 6.91 0.05
N ASN A 65 -18.80 6.71 -0.75
CA ASN A 65 -18.76 5.75 -1.85
C ASN A 65 -17.75 6.18 -2.93
N THR A 66 -17.63 7.48 -3.19
CA THR A 66 -16.64 8.03 -4.13
C THR A 66 -15.22 7.72 -3.65
N VAL A 67 -14.94 7.95 -2.37
CA VAL A 67 -13.64 7.62 -1.76
C VAL A 67 -13.36 6.12 -1.78
N LYS A 68 -14.37 5.29 -1.48
CA LYS A 68 -14.26 3.82 -1.55
C LYS A 68 -13.88 3.36 -2.97
N ARG A 69 -14.56 3.87 -3.99
CA ARG A 69 -14.29 3.53 -5.40
C ARG A 69 -12.87 3.93 -5.81
N VAL A 70 -12.39 5.08 -5.35
CA VAL A 70 -10.99 5.50 -5.55
C VAL A 70 -10.02 4.54 -4.87
N ALA A 71 -10.26 4.15 -3.62
CA ALA A 71 -9.41 3.19 -2.91
C ALA A 71 -9.38 1.81 -3.60
N GLU A 72 -10.53 1.35 -4.10
CA GLU A 72 -10.64 0.11 -4.87
C GLU A 72 -9.88 0.18 -6.20
N GLN A 73 -10.04 1.27 -6.94
CA GLN A 73 -9.31 1.50 -8.20
C GLN A 73 -7.80 1.54 -7.97
N LEU A 74 -7.33 2.28 -6.96
CA LEU A 74 -5.91 2.34 -6.60
C LEU A 74 -5.35 0.97 -6.23
N ARG A 75 -6.14 0.12 -5.56
CA ARG A 75 -5.75 -1.27 -5.26
C ARG A 75 -5.61 -2.11 -6.52
N VAL A 76 -6.52 -1.96 -7.49
CA VAL A 76 -6.42 -2.60 -8.82
C VAL A 76 -5.17 -2.14 -9.56
N ASP A 77 -4.85 -0.85 -9.46
CA ASP A 77 -3.67 -0.23 -10.06
C ASP A 77 -2.36 -0.53 -9.30
N GLY A 78 -2.41 -1.37 -8.25
CA GLY A 78 -1.25 -1.86 -7.54
C GLY A 78 -0.75 -0.97 -6.40
N PHE A 79 -1.60 -0.09 -5.85
CA PHE A 79 -1.27 0.79 -4.72
C PHE A 79 -2.01 0.41 -3.44
N GLN A 80 -1.40 0.70 -2.29
CA GLN A 80 -2.05 0.68 -0.99
C GLN A 80 -2.45 2.11 -0.59
N ALA A 81 -3.74 2.43 -0.68
CA ALA A 81 -4.26 3.74 -0.27
C ALA A 81 -4.12 3.96 1.25
N VAL A 82 -3.65 5.16 1.62
CA VAL A 82 -3.69 5.71 2.98
C VAL A 82 -4.51 7.00 2.92
N ILE A 83 -5.70 6.97 3.52
CA ILE A 83 -6.71 8.01 3.36
C ILE A 83 -6.69 8.93 4.56
N TRP A 84 -6.63 10.23 4.28
CA TRP A 84 -6.72 11.30 5.25
C TRP A 84 -8.00 12.08 5.07
N PHE A 85 -8.72 12.29 6.15
CA PHE A 85 -9.87 13.18 6.19
C PHE A 85 -9.61 14.33 7.15
N ASP A 86 -10.28 15.45 6.92
CA ASP A 86 -10.44 16.48 7.94
C ASP A 86 -11.33 15.99 9.10
N ALA A 87 -11.44 16.81 10.14
CA ALA A 87 -12.27 16.52 11.30
C ALA A 87 -13.79 16.62 11.04
N ASN A 88 -14.21 17.21 9.91
CA ASN A 88 -15.62 17.49 9.61
C ASN A 88 -16.29 16.36 8.82
N VAL A 89 -15.52 15.45 8.19
CA VAL A 89 -16.02 14.42 7.28
C VAL A 89 -17.25 13.68 7.79
N GLY A 90 -17.29 13.34 9.09
CA GLY A 90 -18.42 12.62 9.67
C GLY A 90 -19.73 13.39 9.57
N TYR A 91 -19.69 14.70 9.79
CA TYR A 91 -20.85 15.57 9.71
C TYR A 91 -21.32 15.74 8.26
N LEU A 92 -20.40 15.77 7.31
CA LEU A 92 -20.74 15.83 5.87
C LEU A 92 -21.52 14.61 5.37
N VAL A 93 -21.27 13.43 5.96
CA VAL A 93 -21.78 12.15 5.42
C VAL A 93 -22.76 11.43 6.34
N SER A 94 -22.91 11.87 7.59
CA SER A 94 -23.75 11.18 8.59
C SER A 94 -24.31 12.08 9.69
N ASP A 95 -24.18 13.39 9.57
CA ASP A 95 -24.65 14.40 10.55
C ASP A 95 -24.16 14.17 11.99
N ARG A 96 -23.01 13.50 12.14
CA ARG A 96 -22.35 13.26 13.43
C ARG A 96 -20.86 13.05 13.25
N TYR A 97 -20.09 13.16 14.33
CA TYR A 97 -18.68 12.79 14.30
C TYR A 97 -18.50 11.30 13.93
N LEU A 98 -17.56 11.03 13.00
CA LEU A 98 -17.09 9.70 12.66
C LEU A 98 -15.57 9.63 12.85
N GLY A 99 -15.14 8.70 13.71
CA GLY A 99 -13.72 8.42 13.89
C GLY A 99 -13.13 7.50 12.80
N PRO A 100 -11.80 7.30 12.79
CA PRO A 100 -11.10 6.51 11.77
C PRO A 100 -11.64 5.08 11.60
N ARG A 101 -12.07 4.42 12.68
CA ARG A 101 -12.61 3.06 12.62
C ARG A 101 -13.95 2.99 11.88
N ALA A 102 -14.84 3.95 12.12
CA ALA A 102 -16.15 4.00 11.47
C ALA A 102 -15.99 4.31 9.97
N LEU A 103 -15.15 5.30 9.62
CA LEU A 103 -14.83 5.61 8.23
C LEU A 103 -14.19 4.42 7.52
N ALA A 104 -13.21 3.75 8.15
CA ALA A 104 -12.58 2.57 7.58
C ALA A 104 -13.56 1.44 7.29
N HIS A 105 -14.55 1.23 8.16
CA HIS A 105 -15.62 0.26 7.92
C HIS A 105 -16.44 0.61 6.67
N HIS A 106 -16.86 1.87 6.52
CA HIS A 106 -17.58 2.33 5.32
C HIS A 106 -16.76 2.16 4.03
N LEU A 107 -15.44 2.37 4.12
CA LEU A 107 -14.52 2.27 2.98
C LEU A 107 -14.07 0.84 2.68
N GLY A 108 -14.40 -0.14 3.53
CA GLY A 108 -13.90 -1.51 3.40
C GLY A 108 -12.39 -1.64 3.59
N LEU A 109 -11.79 -0.75 4.39
CA LEU A 109 -10.35 -0.71 4.64
C LEU A 109 -10.02 -1.07 6.10
N HIS A 110 -8.80 -1.54 6.33
CA HIS A 110 -8.30 -1.68 7.69
C HIS A 110 -8.13 -0.30 8.34
N PRO A 111 -8.52 -0.08 9.62
CA PRO A 111 -8.43 1.23 10.29
C PRO A 111 -7.04 1.88 10.25
N ARG A 112 -5.98 1.07 10.18
CA ARG A 112 -4.60 1.55 10.00
C ARG A 112 -4.35 2.33 8.71
N TYR A 113 -5.25 2.28 7.73
CA TYR A 113 -5.15 3.00 6.46
C TYR A 113 -6.07 4.21 6.36
N VAL A 114 -6.79 4.54 7.44
CA VAL A 114 -7.64 5.72 7.50
C VAL A 114 -7.18 6.60 8.66
N ARG A 115 -7.10 7.90 8.41
CA ARG A 115 -6.70 8.92 9.37
C ARG A 115 -7.70 10.08 9.31
N VAL A 116 -7.89 10.71 10.44
CA VAL A 116 -8.76 11.89 10.60
C VAL A 116 -7.91 12.94 11.30
N ALA A 117 -7.84 14.14 10.73
CA ALA A 117 -7.14 15.27 11.33
C ALA A 117 -7.74 15.61 12.71
N GLY A 118 -6.90 16.15 13.59
CA GLY A 118 -7.37 16.70 14.86
C GLY A 118 -8.34 17.86 14.63
N LYS A 119 -9.24 18.10 15.60
CA LYS A 119 -10.13 19.28 15.54
C LYS A 119 -9.28 20.55 15.53
N GLY A 120 -9.53 21.44 14.57
CA GLY A 120 -8.78 22.68 14.39
C GLY A 120 -7.42 22.50 13.71
N THR A 121 -7.08 21.29 13.27
CA THR A 121 -5.88 21.01 12.48
C THR A 121 -6.26 20.88 11.00
N PRO A 122 -5.62 21.65 10.09
CA PRO A 122 -5.80 21.46 8.65
C PRO A 122 -5.36 20.06 8.21
N ALA A 123 -6.11 19.44 7.29
CA ALA A 123 -5.77 18.11 6.79
C ALA A 123 -4.61 18.14 5.78
N ASP A 124 -4.52 19.18 4.96
CA ASP A 124 -3.57 19.24 3.84
C ASP A 124 -2.11 19.03 4.27
N PRO A 125 -1.58 19.70 5.31
CA PRO A 125 -0.21 19.46 5.77
C PRO A 125 0.00 18.00 6.17
N LEU A 126 -0.99 17.39 6.84
CA LEU A 126 -0.92 15.99 7.26
C LEU A 126 -0.89 15.03 6.06
N VAL A 127 -1.63 15.34 4.99
CA VAL A 127 -1.59 14.56 3.74
C VAL A 127 -0.22 14.67 3.07
N ILE A 128 0.31 15.90 2.97
CA ILE A 128 1.62 16.18 2.37
C ILE A 128 2.74 15.49 3.14
N GLU A 129 2.73 15.59 4.47
CA GLU A 129 3.71 14.95 5.36
C GLU A 129 3.62 13.42 5.31
N ALA A 130 2.40 12.87 5.27
CA ALA A 130 2.21 11.43 5.12
C ALA A 130 2.75 10.93 3.78
N ALA A 131 2.52 11.69 2.70
CA ALA A 131 3.05 11.35 1.38
C ALA A 131 4.58 11.35 1.38
N ALA A 132 5.22 12.37 1.96
CA ALA A 132 6.66 12.42 2.11
C ALA A 132 7.22 11.25 2.94
N THR A 133 6.61 10.99 4.10
CA THR A 133 7.02 9.90 5.02
C THR A 133 6.90 8.53 4.36
N LEU A 134 5.88 8.32 3.54
CA LEU A 134 5.61 7.06 2.85
C LEU A 134 6.31 6.94 1.49
N ASN A 135 7.05 7.97 1.06
CA ASN A 135 7.57 8.10 -0.31
C ASN A 135 6.48 7.82 -1.36
N ALA A 136 5.35 8.49 -1.20
CA ALA A 136 4.11 8.25 -1.90
C ALA A 136 3.66 9.48 -2.70
N ARG A 137 2.91 9.23 -3.78
CA ARG A 137 2.15 10.27 -4.48
C ARG A 137 0.85 10.60 -3.73
N ILE A 138 0.24 11.75 -4.07
CA ILE A 138 -0.99 12.25 -3.45
C ILE A 138 -2.14 12.22 -4.45
N VAL A 139 -3.24 11.57 -4.10
CA VAL A 139 -4.50 11.60 -4.83
C VAL A 139 -5.34 12.75 -4.29
N THR A 140 -5.46 13.81 -5.09
CA THR A 140 -6.26 15.00 -4.80
C THR A 140 -6.43 15.81 -6.09
N ASN A 141 -7.42 16.69 -6.18
CA ASN A 141 -7.50 17.76 -7.19
C ASN A 141 -7.03 19.12 -6.65
N ASP A 142 -6.71 19.21 -5.37
CA ASP A 142 -6.13 20.42 -4.77
C ASP A 142 -4.67 20.61 -5.16
N ARG A 143 -4.25 21.86 -5.33
CA ARG A 143 -2.86 22.23 -5.61
C ARG A 143 -2.07 22.55 -4.34
N PHE A 144 -2.72 22.67 -3.19
CA PHE A 144 -2.11 23.04 -1.91
C PHE A 144 -1.29 24.34 -2.00
N ARG A 145 -1.81 25.35 -2.70
CA ARG A 145 -1.09 26.60 -2.97
C ARG A 145 -0.67 27.33 -1.70
N ASP A 146 -1.53 27.31 -0.69
CA ASP A 146 -1.29 27.96 0.60
C ASP A 146 -0.12 27.31 1.37
N TRP A 147 0.27 26.10 0.97
CA TRP A 147 1.31 25.30 1.61
C TRP A 147 2.61 25.24 0.79
N GLU A 148 2.69 25.91 -0.36
CA GLU A 148 3.86 25.89 -1.26
C GLU A 148 5.16 26.43 -0.65
N GLU A 149 5.05 27.40 0.27
CA GLU A 149 6.20 27.98 0.96
C GLU A 149 6.80 26.97 1.96
N THR A 150 5.94 26.28 2.71
CA THR A 150 6.34 25.29 3.71
C THR A 150 6.73 23.95 3.08
N TYR A 151 6.07 23.55 1.99
CA TYR A 151 6.26 22.26 1.32
C TYR A 151 6.52 22.46 -0.18
N PRO A 152 7.74 22.84 -0.58
CA PRO A 152 8.08 23.13 -1.98
C PRO A 152 7.81 21.97 -2.95
N GLN A 153 7.79 20.72 -2.48
CA GLN A 153 7.49 19.53 -3.28
C GLN A 153 6.09 19.56 -3.89
N VAL A 154 5.13 20.32 -3.34
CA VAL A 154 3.78 20.45 -3.92
C VAL A 154 3.78 21.21 -5.26
N LYS A 155 4.91 21.81 -5.65
CA LYS A 155 5.10 22.38 -6.99
C LYS A 155 5.38 21.31 -8.05
N ASP A 156 5.83 20.13 -7.64
CA ASP A 156 6.06 19.02 -8.57
C ASP A 156 4.74 18.36 -8.95
N LYS A 157 4.39 18.46 -10.24
CA LYS A 157 3.17 17.85 -10.77
C LYS A 157 3.19 16.32 -10.69
N ALA A 158 4.37 15.69 -10.73
CA ALA A 158 4.50 14.23 -10.63
C ALA A 158 4.14 13.69 -9.24
N LEU A 159 4.12 14.55 -8.21
CA LEU A 159 3.64 14.20 -6.88
C LEU A 159 2.14 13.87 -6.88
N PHE A 160 1.36 14.38 -7.83
CA PHE A 160 -0.09 14.32 -7.79
C PHE A 160 -0.69 13.31 -8.77
N VAL A 161 -1.65 12.54 -8.27
CA VAL A 161 -2.59 11.76 -9.07
C VAL A 161 -3.92 12.49 -9.06
N ARG A 162 -4.36 12.93 -10.24
CA ARG A 162 -5.61 13.70 -10.39
C ARG A 162 -6.75 12.76 -10.79
N GLY A 163 -7.99 13.16 -10.54
CA GLY A 163 -9.13 12.32 -10.93
C GLY A 163 -10.46 13.05 -11.02
N SER A 164 -11.49 12.30 -11.38
CA SER A 164 -12.88 12.76 -11.37
C SER A 164 -13.82 11.58 -11.50
N VAL A 165 -15.04 11.71 -11.00
CA VAL A 165 -16.17 10.88 -11.41
C VAL A 165 -17.03 11.69 -12.36
N ARG A 166 -17.41 11.10 -13.50
CA ARG A 166 -18.35 11.71 -14.45
C ARG A 166 -19.27 10.65 -15.00
N ASN A 167 -20.59 10.88 -14.98
CA ASN A 167 -21.59 9.92 -15.44
C ASN A 167 -21.40 8.53 -14.79
N GLY A 168 -21.05 8.50 -13.51
CA GLY A 168 -20.74 7.26 -12.78
C GLY A 168 -19.42 6.59 -13.14
N ALA A 169 -18.61 7.11 -14.07
CA ALA A 169 -17.29 6.56 -14.41
C ALA A 169 -16.17 7.28 -13.65
N LEU A 170 -15.34 6.53 -12.91
CA LEU A 170 -14.14 7.04 -12.24
C LEU A 170 -12.96 7.01 -13.21
N LYS A 171 -12.19 8.12 -13.26
CA LYS A 171 -10.94 8.20 -14.02
C LYS A 171 -9.83 8.80 -13.16
N LEU A 172 -8.69 8.10 -13.09
CA LEU A 172 -7.45 8.58 -12.46
C LEU A 172 -6.41 8.95 -13.54
N ARG A 173 -5.53 9.89 -13.22
CA ARG A 173 -4.43 10.37 -14.06
C ARG A 173 -3.15 10.38 -13.23
N TYR A 174 -2.21 9.51 -13.62
CA TYR A 174 -0.93 9.27 -12.95
C TYR A 174 0.19 10.16 -13.48
#